data_AF-A0A5C5VLQ9-F1
#
_entry.id   AF-A0A5C5VLQ9-F1
#
_cell.length_a   1.000
_cell.length_b   1.000
_cell.length_c   1.000
_cell.angle_alpha   90.00
_cell.angle_beta   90.00
_cell.angle_gamma   90.00
#
_symmetry.space_group_name_H-M   'P 1'
#
loop_
_entity.id
_entity.type
_entity.pdbx_description
1 polymer ?
#
loop_
_entity_poly.entity_id
_entity_poly.type
_entity_poly.pdbx_seq_one_letter_code
_entity_poly.pdbx_strand_id
1 'polypeptide(L)'
;MAEPIRKANSPMIAARMGRGRKRTLRRDWESAKVNVMREALLAKFRQHDDLRALLLGTGEAKIIEHTERDDYWGDGRGKNMLGRLLMEVRAKLREEA
;
A
#
# COMPACT_ATOMS: atom_id res chain seq x y z
N MET A 1 6.63 -16.56 -9.61
CA MET A 1 6.18 -15.17 -9.89
C MET A 1 6.85 -14.16 -8.97
N ALA A 2 7.02 -14.48 -7.68
CA ALA A 2 7.65 -13.56 -6.73
C ALA A 2 9.07 -13.16 -7.14
N GLU A 3 9.93 -14.11 -7.50
CA GLU A 3 11.36 -13.84 -7.68
C GLU A 3 11.69 -12.88 -8.85
N PRO A 4 11.10 -13.00 -10.06
CA PRO A 4 11.32 -12.03 -11.13
C PRO A 4 10.74 -10.63 -10.83
N ILE A 5 9.62 -10.55 -10.10
CA ILE A 5 9.03 -9.27 -9.70
C ILE A 5 9.91 -8.60 -8.62
N ARG A 6 10.42 -9.39 -7.67
CA ARG A 6 11.33 -8.94 -6.61
C ARG A 6 12.66 -8.42 -7.18
N LYS A 7 13.15 -9.03 -8.26
CA LYS A 7 14.39 -8.66 -8.97
C LYS A 7 14.17 -7.59 -10.05
N ALA A 8 12.96 -7.05 -10.22
CA ALA A 8 12.73 -6.02 -11.22
C ALA A 8 13.51 -4.74 -10.89
N ASN A 9 14.17 -4.17 -11.90
CA ASN A 9 15.05 -3.00 -11.73
C ASN A 9 14.30 -1.69 -11.41
N SER A 10 12.96 -1.68 -11.49
CA SER A 10 12.17 -0.52 -11.09
C SER A 10 10.74 -0.89 -10.64
N PRO A 11 10.11 -0.07 -9.77
CA PRO A 11 8.73 -0.28 -9.34
C PRO A 11 7.74 -0.33 -10.50
N MET A 12 7.95 0.48 -11.54
CA MET A 12 7.11 0.49 -12.75
C MET A 12 7.18 -0.86 -13.50
N ILE A 13 8.36 -1.46 -13.61
CA ILE A 13 8.53 -2.76 -14.25
C ILE A 13 7.87 -3.85 -13.40
N ALA A 14 8.09 -3.85 -12.09
CA ALA A 14 7.45 -4.78 -11.15
C ALA A 14 5.91 -4.72 -11.26
N ALA A 15 5.34 -3.52 -11.26
CA ALA A 15 3.91 -3.30 -11.40
C ALA A 15 3.38 -3.76 -12.78
N ARG A 16 4.11 -3.48 -13.87
CA ARG A 16 3.74 -3.97 -15.21
C ARG A 16 3.75 -5.50 -15.28
N MET A 17 4.75 -6.15 -14.70
CA MET A 17 4.85 -7.61 -14.64
C MET A 17 3.72 -8.22 -13.79
N GLY A 18 3.40 -7.61 -12.65
CA GLY A 18 2.33 -8.06 -11.74
C GLY A 18 0.91 -7.90 -12.30
N ARG A 19 0.68 -6.94 -13.21
CA ARG A 19 -0.63 -6.75 -13.86
C ARG A 19 -0.96 -7.80 -14.93
N GLY A 20 0.01 -8.62 -15.35
CA GLY A 20 -0.22 -9.65 -16.34
C GLY A 20 -1.15 -10.75 -15.82
N ARG A 21 -2.36 -10.88 -16.37
CA ARG A 21 -3.35 -11.93 -16.03
C ARG A 21 -3.04 -13.31 -16.64
N LYS A 22 -1.86 -13.49 -17.25
CA LYS A 22 -1.45 -14.76 -17.88
C LYS A 22 -1.19 -15.90 -16.89
N ARG A 23 -1.14 -15.60 -15.59
CA ARG A 23 -0.94 -16.59 -14.53
C ARG A 23 -2.02 -16.47 -13.48
N THR A 24 -2.37 -17.59 -12.89
CA THR A 24 -3.41 -17.70 -11.87
C THR A 24 -3.00 -16.96 -10.60
N LEU A 25 -3.87 -16.06 -10.14
CA LEU A 25 -3.75 -15.44 -8.83
C LEU A 25 -4.12 -16.46 -7.75
N ARG A 26 -3.69 -16.17 -6.51
CA ARG A 26 -4.17 -16.91 -5.35
C ARG A 26 -5.71 -16.80 -5.27
N ARG A 27 -6.40 -17.87 -4.88
CA ARG A 27 -7.88 -17.94 -4.89
C ARG A 27 -8.54 -16.88 -4.00
N ASP A 28 -7.90 -16.51 -2.91
CA ASP A 28 -8.29 -15.50 -1.91
C ASP A 28 -7.61 -14.14 -2.15
N TRP A 29 -7.07 -13.86 -3.34
CA TRP A 29 -6.30 -12.63 -3.57
C TRP A 29 -7.08 -11.34 -3.25
N GLU A 30 -8.38 -11.30 -3.56
CA GLU A 30 -9.20 -10.11 -3.33
C GLU A 30 -9.33 -9.73 -1.85
N SER A 31 -9.30 -10.71 -0.93
CA SER A 31 -9.27 -10.47 0.52
C SER A 31 -7.84 -10.30 1.03
N ALA A 32 -6.88 -11.09 0.51
CA ALA A 32 -5.50 -11.07 0.96
C ALA A 32 -4.75 -9.78 0.63
N LYS A 33 -5.07 -9.11 -0.50
CA LYS A 33 -4.34 -7.92 -0.97
C LYS A 33 -4.31 -6.76 0.02
N VAL A 34 -5.37 -6.61 0.83
CA VAL A 34 -5.43 -5.56 1.86
C VAL A 34 -4.44 -5.83 2.97
N ASN A 35 -4.37 -7.08 3.46
CA ASN A 35 -3.43 -7.48 4.50
C ASN A 35 -1.98 -7.38 4.03
N VAL A 36 -1.70 -7.86 2.80
CA VAL A 36 -0.37 -7.74 2.19
C VAL A 36 0.05 -6.27 2.08
N MET A 37 -0.86 -5.38 1.68
CA MET A 37 -0.54 -3.96 1.58
C MET A 37 -0.31 -3.32 2.95
N ARG A 38 -1.12 -3.67 3.96
CA ARG A 38 -0.92 -3.22 5.34
C ARG A 38 0.45 -3.61 5.88
N GLU A 39 0.86 -4.86 5.70
CA GLU A 39 2.18 -5.35 6.13
C GLU A 39 3.32 -4.59 5.44
N ALA A 40 3.20 -4.37 4.13
CA ALA A 40 4.19 -3.62 3.37
C ALA A 40 4.28 -2.14 3.82
N LEU A 41 3.15 -1.49 4.12
CA LEU A 41 3.14 -0.13 4.65
C LEU A 41 3.76 -0.07 6.05
N LEU A 42 3.41 -0.99 6.96
CA LEU A 42 4.04 -1.06 8.28
C LEU A 42 5.56 -1.23 8.16
N ALA A 43 6.02 -2.15 7.31
CA ALA A 43 7.45 -2.34 7.06
C ALA A 43 8.10 -1.05 6.55
N LYS A 44 7.49 -0.38 5.56
CA LYS A 44 7.98 0.89 5.02
C LYS A 44 8.16 1.95 6.11
N PHE A 45 7.15 2.18 6.93
CA PHE A 45 7.20 3.24 7.95
C PHE A 45 7.97 2.84 9.22
N ARG A 46 8.23 1.55 9.46
CA ARG A 46 9.15 1.12 10.53
C ARG A 46 10.63 1.16 10.11
N GLN A 47 10.91 0.97 8.82
CA GLN A 47 12.28 0.96 8.30
C GLN A 47 12.84 2.37 8.04
N HIS A 48 11.98 3.38 7.98
CA HIS A 48 12.33 4.73 7.57
C HIS A 48 11.75 5.75 8.57
N ASP A 49 12.57 6.20 9.53
CA ASP A 49 12.16 7.09 10.62
C ASP A 49 11.68 8.47 10.14
N ASP A 50 12.26 8.98 9.05
CA ASP A 50 11.84 10.21 8.39
C ASP A 50 10.41 10.11 7.85
N LEU A 51 10.09 8.99 7.20
CA LEU A 51 8.74 8.71 6.71
C LEU A 51 7.77 8.45 7.87
N ARG A 52 8.21 7.79 8.93
CA ARG A 52 7.43 7.59 10.16
C ARG A 52 7.01 8.94 10.74
N ALA A 53 7.98 9.83 10.94
CA ALA A 53 7.74 11.17 11.47
C ALA A 53 6.78 11.96 10.57
N LEU A 54 6.96 11.89 9.24
CA LEU A 54 6.06 12.54 8.29
C LEU A 54 4.62 12.03 8.40
N LEU A 55 4.42 10.70 8.48
CA LEU A 55 3.10 10.11 8.62
C LEU A 55 2.45 10.49 9.95
N LEU A 56 3.19 10.43 11.06
CA LEU A 56 2.69 10.83 12.38
C LEU A 56 2.34 12.33 12.43
N GLY A 57 3.15 13.16 11.77
CA GLY A 57 2.96 14.61 11.64
C GLY A 57 1.68 15.01 10.92
N THR A 58 1.01 14.09 10.20
CA THR A 58 -0.33 14.34 9.66
C THR A 58 -1.41 14.50 10.73
N GLY A 59 -1.11 14.20 12.00
CA GLY A 59 -2.05 14.39 13.11
C GLY A 59 -3.32 13.55 12.92
N GLU A 60 -4.48 14.16 13.08
CA GLU A 60 -5.78 13.52 12.81
C GLU A 60 -6.29 13.75 11.39
N ALA A 61 -5.50 14.40 10.53
CA ALA A 61 -5.94 14.71 9.17
C ALA A 61 -6.29 13.43 8.39
N LYS A 62 -7.35 13.52 7.60
CA LYS A 62 -7.77 12.44 6.71
C LYS A 62 -6.83 12.39 5.52
N ILE A 63 -6.26 11.20 5.24
CA ILE A 63 -5.38 10.98 4.10
C ILE A 63 -6.20 10.45 2.93
N ILE A 64 -6.14 11.16 1.80
CA ILE A 64 -6.84 10.82 0.55
C ILE A 64 -5.81 10.60 -0.55
N GLU A 65 -5.80 9.40 -1.12
CA GLU A 65 -5.03 9.10 -2.33
C GLU A 65 -5.85 9.53 -3.56
N HIS A 66 -5.66 10.76 -4.02
CA HIS A 66 -6.39 11.28 -5.16
C HIS A 66 -5.75 10.81 -6.48
N THR A 67 -6.44 9.91 -7.19
CA THR A 67 -6.03 9.42 -8.50
C THR A 67 -7.25 9.08 -9.35
N GLU A 68 -7.24 9.49 -10.61
CA GLU A 68 -8.28 9.19 -11.59
C GLU A 68 -8.16 7.77 -12.18
N ARG A 69 -7.07 7.06 -11.87
CA ARG A 69 -6.68 5.81 -12.55
C ARG A 69 -6.80 4.56 -11.68
N ASP A 70 -7.17 4.71 -10.39
CA ASP A 70 -7.30 3.59 -9.45
C ASP A 70 -8.49 3.79 -8.50
N ASP A 71 -9.59 3.11 -8.80
CA ASP A 71 -10.83 3.17 -8.02
C ASP A 71 -10.80 2.29 -6.75
N TYR A 72 -9.78 1.44 -6.55
CA TYR A 72 -9.71 0.60 -5.36
C TYR A 72 -8.85 1.23 -4.27
N TRP A 73 -7.63 1.60 -4.62
CA TRP A 73 -6.67 2.18 -3.70
C TRP A 73 -6.86 3.69 -3.53
N GLY A 74 -7.28 4.39 -4.59
CA GLY A 74 -7.53 5.84 -4.61
C GLY A 74 -8.99 6.26 -4.47
N ASP A 75 -9.22 7.57 -4.58
CA ASP A 75 -10.51 8.26 -4.39
C ASP A 75 -11.13 8.85 -5.67
N GLY A 76 -10.66 8.50 -6.87
CA GLY A 76 -11.20 9.04 -8.14
C GLY A 76 -12.70 8.80 -8.32
N ARG A 77 -13.19 7.62 -7.91
CA ARG A 77 -14.59 7.21 -7.65
C ARG A 77 -14.60 6.02 -6.65
N GLY A 78 -13.54 5.95 -5.84
CA GLY A 78 -13.05 4.71 -5.26
C GLY A 78 -13.23 4.56 -3.76
N LYS A 79 -12.63 3.51 -3.18
CA LYS A 79 -12.74 3.24 -1.73
C LYS A 79 -11.72 4.00 -0.88
N ASN A 80 -10.75 4.69 -1.50
CA ASN A 80 -9.59 5.29 -0.84
C ASN A 80 -8.92 4.28 0.13
N MET A 81 -8.78 3.02 -0.29
CA MET A 81 -8.29 1.96 0.60
C MET A 81 -6.86 2.24 1.07
N LEU A 82 -6.02 2.85 0.23
CA LEU A 82 -4.66 3.20 0.61
C LEU A 82 -4.64 4.28 1.69
N GLY A 83 -5.40 5.36 1.52
CA GLY A 83 -5.54 6.40 2.53
C GLY A 83 -6.05 5.86 3.87
N ARG A 84 -7.05 4.94 3.83
CA ARG A 84 -7.54 4.24 5.03
C ARG A 84 -6.45 3.42 5.71
N LEU A 85 -5.69 2.63 4.95
CA LEU A 85 -4.58 1.84 5.50
C LEU A 85 -3.48 2.73 6.08
N LEU A 86 -3.16 3.86 5.45
CA LEU A 86 -2.17 4.81 5.99
C LEU A 86 -2.62 5.36 7.35
N MET A 87 -3.90 5.68 7.52
CA MET A 87 -4.45 6.11 8.82
C MET A 87 -4.44 4.98 9.86
N GLU A 88 -4.74 3.74 9.46
CA GLU A 88 -4.63 2.56 10.34
C GLU A 88 -3.18 2.33 10.81
N VAL A 89 -2.23 2.40 9.87
CA VAL A 89 -0.79 2.28 10.13
C VAL A 89 -0.31 3.40 11.05
N ARG A 90 -0.77 4.64 10.83
CA ARG A 90 -0.48 5.79 11.70
C ARG A 90 -0.93 5.53 13.14
N ALA A 91 -2.15 5.03 13.34
CA ALA A 91 -2.66 4.71 14.67
C ALA A 91 -1.78 3.66 15.36
N LYS A 92 -1.45 2.58 14.64
CA LYS A 92 -0.58 1.52 15.17
C LYS A 92 0.82 2.01 15.53
N LEU A 93 1.43 2.86 14.70
CA LEU A 93 2.77 3.40 14.98
C LEU A 93 2.81 4.39 16.15
N ARG A 94 1.67 4.97 16.54
CA ARG A 94 1.54 5.78 17.75
C ARG A 94 1.49 4.93 19.01
N GLU A 95 0.84 3.77 18.95
CA GLU A 95 0.81 2.82 20.07
C GLU A 95 2.19 2.19 20.34
N GLU A 96 3.05 2.15 19.31
CA GLU A 96 4.43 1.65 19.39
C GLU A 96 5.46 2.73 19.79
N ALA A 97 5.04 3.99 19.95
CA ALA A 97 5.89 5.11 20.37
C ALA A 97 5.80 5.32 21.89
#